data_AF-A0A8T6WBD9-F1
#
_entry.id   AF-A0A8T6WBD9-F1
#
_cell.length_a   1.000
_cell.length_b   1.000
_cell.length_c   1.000
_cell.angle_alpha   90.00
_cell.angle_beta   90.00
_cell.angle_gamma   90.00
#
_symmetry.space_group_name_H-M   'P 1'
#
loop_
_entity.id
_entity.type
_entity.pdbx_description
1 polymer ?
#
loop_
_entity_poly.entity_id
_entity_poly.type
_entity_poly.pdbx_seq_one_letter_code
_entity_poly.pdbx_strand_id
1 'polypeptide(L)' 'MFAYLRVAMRLEEEAIERYTSHIEKIENPDINALLEGIRRNEERHLKMINDKIKLFQK' A
#
# COMPACT_ATOMS: atom_id res chain seq x y z
N MET A 1 -19.87 5.61 -2.80
CA MET A 1 -18.96 4.59 -3.37
C MET A 1 -17.59 5.17 -3.74
N PHE A 2 -17.51 6.19 -4.61
CA PHE A 2 -16.23 6.75 -5.08
C PHE A 2 -15.34 7.37 -3.99
N ALA A 3 -15.93 8.11 -3.04
CA ALA A 3 -15.18 8.70 -1.93
C ALA A 3 -14.46 7.64 -1.09
N TYR A 4 -15.10 6.47 -0.89
CA TYR A 4 -14.50 5.36 -0.15
C TYR A 4 -13.27 4.78 -0.86
N LEU A 5 -13.30 4.64 -2.20
CA LEU A 5 -12.15 4.16 -2.95
C LEU A 5 -10.97 5.13 -2.88
N ARG A 6 -11.21 6.45 -2.87
CA ARG A 6 -10.13 7.45 -2.69
C ARG A 6 -9.54 7.42 -1.29
N VAL A 7 -10.38 7.23 -0.27
CA VAL A 7 -9.90 7.06 1.11
C VAL A 7 -9.06 5.79 1.23
N ALA A 8 -9.54 4.66 0.69
CA ALA A 8 -8.79 3.42 0.66
C ALA A 8 -7.44 3.58 -0.05
N MET A 9 -7.42 4.25 -1.22
CA MET A 9 -6.20 4.53 -1.97
C MET A 9 -5.15 5.27 -1.12
N ARG A 10 -5.57 6.33 -0.41
CA ARG A 10 -4.68 7.08 0.50
C ARG A 10 -4.16 6.22 1.64
N LEU A 11 -5.00 5.35 2.22
CA LEU A 11 -4.57 4.45 3.30
C LEU A 11 -3.51 3.46 2.83
N GLU A 12 -3.63 2.93 1.60
CA GLU A 12 -2.59 2.08 1.03
C GLU A 12 -1.29 2.85 0.78
N GLU A 13 -1.36 4.08 0.25
CA GLU A 13 -0.19 4.95 0.04
C GLU A 13 0.55 5.25 1.36
N GLU A 14 -0.18 5.63 2.41
CA GLU A 14 0.37 5.89 3.74
C GLU A 14 0.96 4.61 4.38
N ALA A 15 0.36 3.44 4.12
CA ALA A 15 0.90 2.16 4.58
C ALA A 15 2.22 1.81 3.88
N ILE A 16 2.31 2.01 2.56
CA ILE A 16 3.54 1.79 1.79
C ILE A 16 4.67 2.68 2.30
N GLU A 17 4.40 3.98 2.50
CA GLU A 17 5.39 4.92 3.04
C GLU A 17 5.85 4.50 4.44
N ARG A 18 4.89 4.14 5.31
CA ARG A 18 5.18 3.66 6.66
C ARG A 18 6.10 2.45 6.62
N TYR A 19 5.74 1.38 5.91
CA TYR A 19 6.57 0.17 5.88
C TYR A 19 7.94 0.42 5.25
N THR A 20 8.03 1.27 4.21
CA THR A 20 9.31 1.69 3.64
C THR A 20 10.20 2.35 4.68
N SER A 21 9.68 3.30 5.45
CA SER A 21 10.44 3.95 6.52
C SER A 21 10.85 2.99 7.65
N HIS A 22 10.05 1.97 7.95
CA HIS A 22 10.40 0.96 8.95
C HIS A 22 11.53 0.06 8.46
N ILE A 23 11.49 -0.38 7.20
CA ILE A 23 12.54 -1.20 6.57
C ILE A 23 13.89 -0.48 6.59
N GLU A 24 13.91 0.83 6.38
CA GLU A 24 15.14 1.64 6.43
C GLU A 24 15.73 1.79 7.83
N LYS A 25 14.91 1.66 8.89
CA LYS A 25 15.31 1.94 10.27
C LYS A 25 15.56 0.68 11.10
N ILE A 26 15.03 -0.47 10.69
CA ILE A 26 15.15 -1.72 11.42
C ILE A 26 16.31 -2.52 10.83
N GLU A 27 17.27 -2.90 11.67
CA GLU A 27 18.46 -3.65 11.23
C GLU A 27 18.21 -5.17 11.14
N ASN A 28 17.14 -5.67 11.75
CA ASN A 28 16.84 -7.10 11.78
C ASN A 28 16.35 -7.59 10.40
N PRO A 29 17.07 -8.52 9.75
CA PRO A 29 16.75 -8.96 8.39
C PRO A 29 15.44 -9.75 8.30
N ASP A 30 15.08 -10.53 9.32
CA ASP A 30 13.84 -11.31 9.33
C ASP A 30 12.60 -10.39 9.44
N ILE A 31 12.72 -9.34 10.26
CA ILE A 31 11.67 -8.31 10.36
C ILE A 31 11.55 -7.57 9.02
N ASN A 32 12.66 -7.18 8.41
CA ASN A 32 12.62 -6.48 7.11
C ASN A 32 12.01 -7.35 6.00
N ALA A 33 12.33 -8.64 5.95
CA ALA A 33 11.72 -9.57 4.98
C ALA A 33 10.19 -9.64 5.14
N LEU A 34 9.69 -9.66 6.38
CA LEU A 34 8.26 -9.60 6.67
C LEU A 34 7.67 -8.27 6.22
N LEU A 35 8.26 -7.14 6.62
CA LEU A 35 7.77 -5.79 6.29
C LEU A 35 7.75 -5.53 4.79
N GLU A 36 8.75 -6.02 4.04
CA GLU A 36 8.73 -5.98 2.59
C GLU A 36 7.57 -6.78 2.00
N GLY A 37 7.28 -7.96 2.58
CA GLY A 37 6.12 -8.76 2.19
C GLY A 37 4.82 -8.00 2.36
N ILE A 38 4.65 -7.30 3.49
CA ILE A 38 3.47 -6.46 3.75
C ILE A 38 3.43 -5.27 2.78
N ARG A 39 4.54 -4.54 2.59
CA ARG A 39 4.61 -3.41 1.64
C ARG A 39 4.19 -3.83 0.23
N ARG A 40 4.67 -4.99 -0.25
CA ARG A 40 4.28 -5.57 -1.54
C ARG A 40 2.80 -5.90 -1.63
N ASN A 41 2.13 -6.23 -0.51
CA ASN A 41 0.68 -6.45 -0.49
C ASN A 41 -0.06 -5.14 -0.69
N GLU A 42 0.35 -4.08 0.02
CA GLU A 42 -0.28 -2.76 -0.10
C GLU A 42 -0.10 -2.17 -1.51
N GLU A 43 1.07 -2.37 -2.13
CA GLU A 43 1.30 -2.02 -3.54
C GLU A 43 0.29 -2.72 -4.49
N ARG A 44 -0.04 -3.99 -4.23
CA ARG A 44 -1.05 -4.72 -5.00
C ARG A 44 -2.46 -4.20 -4.72
N HIS A 45 -2.79 -3.90 -3.46
CA HIS A 45 -4.07 -3.30 -3.10
C HIS A 45 -4.27 -1.94 -3.78
N LEU A 46 -3.24 -1.08 -3.74
CA LEU A 46 -3.23 0.23 -4.41
C LEU A 46 -3.47 0.09 -5.91
N LYS A 47 -2.82 -0.88 -6.57
CA LYS A 47 -3.05 -1.17 -7.98
C LYS A 47 -4.51 -1.57 -8.24
N MET A 48 -5.07 -2.48 -7.44
CA MET A 48 -6.47 -2.91 -7.59
C MET A 48 -7.47 -1.77 -7.39
N ILE A 49 -7.22 -0.88 -6.43
CA ILE A 49 -8.07 0.30 -6.18
C ILE A 49 -8.00 1.26 -7.37
N ASN A 50 -6.80 1.53 -7.90
CA ASN A 50 -6.62 2.36 -9.09
C ASN A 50 -7.33 1.79 -10.32
N ASP A 51 -7.22 0.48 -10.54
CA ASP A 51 -7.90 -0.21 -11.65
C ASP A 51 -9.43 -0.08 -11.52
N LYS A 52 -9.97 -0.19 -10.30
CA LYS A 52 -11.40 0.05 -10.03
C LYS A 52 -11.81 1.50 -10.27
N ILE A 53 -11.05 2.48 -9.78
CA ILE A 53 -11.37 3.91 -9.99
C ILE A 53 -11.45 4.23 -11.49
N LYS A 54 -10.48 3.73 -12.29
CA LYS A 54 -10.48 3.90 -13.75
C LYS A 54 -11.70 3.27 -14.42
N LEU A 55 -12.14 2.11 -13.95
CA LEU A 55 -13.33 1.42 -14.47
C LEU A 55 -14.59 2.27 -14.27
N PHE A 56 -14.75 2.89 -13.10
CA PHE A 56 -15.93 3.70 -12.80
C PHE A 56 -15.90 5.11 -13.42
N GLN A 57 -14.74 5.57 -13.89
CA GLN A 57 -14.58 6.87 -14.58
C GLN A 57 -14.82 6.79 -16.09
N LYS A 58 -14.97 5.58 -16.64
CA LYS A 58 -15.47 5.34 -17.99
C LYS A 58 -16.99 5.31 -18.02
#